data_AF-A0A1D8A969-F1
#
_entry.id   AF-A0A1D8A969-F1
#
_cell.length_a   1.000
_cell.length_b   1.000
_cell.length_c   1.000
_cell.angle_alpha   90.00
_cell.angle_beta   90.00
_cell.angle_gamma   90.00
#
_symmetry.space_group_name_H-M   'P 1'
#
loop_
_entity.id
_entity.type
_entity.pdbx_description
1 polymer ?
#
loop_
_entity_poly.entity_id
_entity_poly.type
_entity_poly.pdbx_seq_one_letter_code
_entity_poly.pdbx_strand_id
1 'polypeptide(L)'
;MAPRQFEIDGSTMTDIASFYAQMNRLLMDGESWALAESLDALNDVLYGGYGAIAGREPVRFVWKDIAATRAALGREATCAFLRERLKTRTMFNGSPIVDQLAALESGLGTTYFDVVMQVFADHPNIEIVPA
;
A
#
# COMPACT_ATOMS: atom_id res chain seq x y z
N MET A 1 9.24 18.20 -17.60
CA MET A 1 8.20 18.65 -16.66
C MET A 1 8.62 18.23 -15.26
N ALA A 2 8.34 19.04 -14.24
CA ALA A 2 8.58 18.62 -12.85
C ALA A 2 7.59 17.49 -12.48
N PRO A 3 8.00 16.53 -11.63
CA PRO A 3 7.09 15.46 -11.21
C PRO A 3 5.95 16.04 -10.37
N ARG A 4 4.75 15.45 -10.51
CA ARG A 4 3.65 15.73 -9.61
C ARG A 4 4.00 15.19 -8.23
N GLN A 5 3.88 16.01 -7.20
CA GLN A 5 4.30 15.63 -5.85
C GLN A 5 3.08 15.37 -4.95
N PHE A 6 3.15 14.29 -4.18
CA PHE A 6 2.23 13.95 -3.10
C PHE A 6 3.00 13.74 -1.81
N GLU A 7 2.42 14.10 -0.68
CA GLU A 7 3.02 13.93 0.64
C GLU A 7 2.24 12.88 1.42
N ILE A 8 2.94 11.83 1.85
CA ILE A 8 2.40 10.75 2.68
C ILE A 8 2.90 10.99 4.11
N ASP A 9 1.99 11.12 5.08
CA ASP A 9 2.33 11.25 6.49
C ASP A 9 2.26 9.88 7.18
N GLY A 10 3.41 9.22 7.26
CA GLY A 10 3.53 7.91 7.88
C GLY A 10 3.26 7.91 9.38
N SER A 11 3.35 9.06 10.07
CA SER A 11 3.12 9.16 11.52
C SER A 11 1.66 8.92 11.92
N THR A 12 0.72 9.08 10.98
CA THR A 12 -0.71 8.83 11.22
C THR A 12 -1.12 7.38 10.98
N MET A 13 -0.19 6.52 10.58
CA MET A 13 -0.48 5.12 10.22
C MET A 13 -0.52 4.24 11.46
N THR A 14 -1.60 3.46 11.59
CA THR A 14 -1.78 2.51 12.69
C THR A 14 -2.03 1.08 12.20
N ASP A 15 -2.61 0.93 11.01
CA ASP A 15 -2.94 -0.35 10.37
C ASP A 15 -3.15 -0.18 8.85
N ILE A 16 -3.53 -1.27 8.18
CA ILE A 16 -3.79 -1.29 6.73
C ILE A 16 -4.96 -0.35 6.35
N ALA A 17 -6.02 -0.26 7.17
CA ALA A 17 -7.17 0.60 6.88
C ALA A 17 -6.77 2.09 6.92
N SER A 18 -5.97 2.49 7.90
CA SER A 18 -5.42 3.85 8.00
C SER A 18 -4.56 4.24 6.79
N PHE A 19 -3.84 3.27 6.21
CA PHE A 19 -3.08 3.48 4.97
C PHE A 19 -4.00 3.77 3.78
N TYR A 20 -5.02 2.95 3.55
CA TYR A 20 -5.98 3.20 2.46
C TYR A 20 -6.80 4.47 2.69
N ALA A 21 -7.09 4.84 3.94
CA ALA A 21 -7.72 6.11 4.27
C ALA A 21 -6.85 7.30 3.86
N GLN A 22 -5.53 7.23 4.08
CA GLN A 22 -4.63 8.30 3.63
C GLN A 22 -4.48 8.31 2.11
N MET A 23 -4.38 7.14 1.45
CA MET A 23 -4.36 7.07 -0.02
C MET A 23 -5.62 7.68 -0.63
N ASN A 24 -6.79 7.42 -0.05
CA ASN A 24 -8.04 8.06 -0.46
C ASN A 24 -8.00 9.59 -0.32
N ARG A 25 -7.52 10.12 0.81
CA ARG A 25 -7.39 11.58 1.00
C ARG A 25 -6.44 12.23 0.00
N LEU A 26 -5.35 11.55 -0.35
CA LEU A 26 -4.33 12.11 -1.25
C LEU A 26 -4.69 11.98 -2.72
N LEU A 27 -5.26 10.84 -3.10
CA LEU A 27 -5.43 10.46 -4.50
C LEU A 27 -6.88 10.53 -4.97
N MET A 28 -7.87 10.52 -4.07
CA MET A 28 -9.29 10.44 -4.42
C MET A 28 -10.13 11.64 -3.97
N ASP A 29 -9.52 12.73 -3.50
CA ASP A 29 -10.25 13.91 -2.96
C ASP A 29 -11.27 14.51 -3.96
N GLY A 30 -11.03 14.36 -5.27
CA GLY A 30 -11.94 14.84 -6.32
C GLY A 30 -12.97 13.81 -6.81
N GLU A 31 -12.95 12.60 -6.29
CA GLU A 31 -13.79 11.49 -6.75
C GLU A 31 -15.03 11.31 -5.84
N SER A 32 -16.13 10.80 -6.40
CA SER A 32 -17.36 10.53 -5.65
C SER A 32 -17.36 9.17 -4.93
N TRP A 33 -16.25 8.44 -5.04
CA TRP A 33 -16.06 7.08 -4.54
C TRP A 33 -14.66 6.92 -3.96
N ALA A 34 -14.45 5.88 -3.17
CA ALA A 34 -13.20 5.60 -2.47
C ALA A 34 -12.55 4.31 -2.96
N LEU A 35 -11.23 4.26 -2.95
CA LEU A 35 -10.45 3.04 -3.13
C LEU A 35 -10.87 2.01 -2.08
N ALA A 36 -11.09 0.79 -2.55
CA ALA A 36 -11.21 -0.36 -1.68
C ALA A 36 -9.89 -0.64 -0.96
N GLU A 37 -9.96 -1.29 0.20
CA GLU A 37 -8.78 -1.75 0.95
C GLU A 37 -8.17 -3.02 0.30
N SER A 38 -7.63 -2.86 -0.90
CA SER A 38 -7.01 -3.94 -1.68
C SER A 38 -5.79 -3.47 -2.47
N LEU A 39 -4.84 -4.38 -2.64
CA LEU A 39 -3.63 -4.13 -3.45
C LEU A 39 -3.97 -3.87 -4.91
N ASP A 40 -5.06 -4.46 -5.43
CA ASP A 40 -5.54 -4.18 -6.77
C ASP A 40 -5.99 -2.72 -6.91
N ALA A 41 -6.76 -2.20 -5.94
CA ALA A 41 -7.19 -0.81 -5.95
C ALA A 41 -6.02 0.16 -5.81
N LEU A 42 -5.02 -0.17 -4.97
CA LEU A 42 -3.77 0.59 -4.90
C LEU A 42 -3.03 0.59 -6.24
N ASN A 43 -2.89 -0.58 -6.87
CA ASN A 43 -2.19 -0.70 -8.13
C ASN A 43 -2.91 0.08 -9.25
N ASP A 44 -4.23 0.01 -9.29
CA ASP A 44 -5.05 0.70 -10.29
C ASP A 44 -4.93 2.22 -10.18
N VAL A 45 -4.95 2.79 -8.96
CA VAL A 45 -4.83 4.25 -8.80
C VAL A 45 -3.44 4.75 -9.16
N LEU A 46 -2.40 3.93 -8.98
CA LEU A 46 -1.02 4.25 -9.35
C LEU A 46 -0.78 4.17 -10.86
N TYR A 47 -1.52 3.31 -11.58
CA TYR A 47 -1.55 3.33 -13.06
C TYR A 47 -2.15 4.62 -13.62
N GLY A 48 -2.97 5.31 -12.82
CA GLY A 48 -3.63 6.56 -13.17
C GLY A 48 -4.84 6.39 -14.08
N GLY A 49 -5.40 7.53 -14.50
CA GLY A 49 -6.63 7.59 -15.30
C GLY A 49 -7.88 7.93 -14.48
N TYR A 50 -7.74 8.07 -13.17
CA TYR A 50 -8.74 8.61 -12.25
C TYR A 50 -8.06 9.18 -11.00
N GLY A 51 -8.81 9.92 -10.20
CA GLY A 51 -8.27 10.58 -9.02
C GLY A 51 -7.21 11.61 -9.38
N ALA A 52 -6.19 11.73 -8.52
CA ALA A 52 -5.16 12.73 -8.66
C ALA A 52 -4.04 12.34 -9.65
N ILE A 53 -4.01 11.11 -10.19
CA ILE A 53 -3.01 10.68 -11.18
C ILE A 53 -3.72 10.52 -12.52
N ALA A 54 -3.42 11.40 -13.48
CA ALA A 54 -4.14 11.48 -14.75
C ALA A 54 -3.73 10.40 -15.76
N GLY A 55 -2.54 9.81 -15.59
CA GLY A 55 -2.01 8.74 -16.43
C GLY A 55 -0.58 8.40 -16.03
N ARG A 56 0.35 8.37 -17.00
CA ARG A 56 1.76 7.98 -16.78
C ARG A 56 2.69 9.18 -16.59
N GLU A 57 2.19 10.29 -16.06
CA GLU A 57 3.06 11.42 -15.70
C GLU A 57 4.11 11.01 -14.65
N PRO A 58 5.27 11.67 -14.59
CA PRO A 58 6.19 11.49 -13.49
C PRO A 58 5.54 11.91 -12.17
N VAL A 59 5.54 11.01 -11.18
CA VAL A 59 4.98 11.23 -9.84
C VAL A 59 6.05 11.01 -8.79
N ARG A 60 6.06 11.84 -7.75
CA ARG A 60 6.90 11.71 -6.58
C ARG A 60 6.05 11.66 -5.31
N PHE A 61 6.20 10.59 -4.54
CA PHE A 61 5.67 10.48 -3.19
C PHE A 61 6.77 10.82 -2.18
N VAL A 62 6.62 11.96 -1.51
CA VAL A 62 7.46 12.32 -0.36
C VAL A 62 6.84 11.68 0.87
N TRP A 63 7.50 10.66 1.41
CA TRP A 63 6.97 9.81 2.46
C TRP A 63 7.62 10.13 3.79
N LYS A 64 6.94 11.00 4.55
CA LYS A 64 7.36 11.38 5.89
C LYS A 64 7.17 10.20 6.85
N ASP A 65 8.15 9.96 7.73
CA ASP A 65 8.05 8.92 8.76
C ASP A 65 7.69 7.53 8.18
N ILE A 66 8.26 7.17 7.02
CA ILE A 66 7.99 5.88 6.35
C ILE A 66 8.27 4.67 7.25
N ALA A 67 9.16 4.81 8.24
CA ALA A 67 9.41 3.79 9.25
C ALA A 67 8.18 3.52 10.14
N ALA A 68 7.38 4.54 10.44
CA ALA A 68 6.12 4.38 11.17
C ALA A 68 5.09 3.62 10.33
N THR A 69 4.98 3.92 9.03
CA THR A 69 4.17 3.10 8.11
C THR A 69 4.66 1.66 8.05
N ARG A 70 5.98 1.44 7.95
CA ARG A 70 6.56 0.09 7.95
C ARG A 70 6.20 -0.69 9.21
N ALA A 71 6.19 -0.05 10.37
CA ALA A 71 5.76 -0.68 11.62
C ALA A 71 4.26 -0.99 11.60
N ALA A 72 3.42 -0.02 11.20
CA ALA A 72 1.97 -0.15 11.14
C ALA A 72 1.48 -1.23 10.16
N LEU A 73 2.18 -1.40 9.03
CA LEU A 73 1.89 -2.42 8.01
C LEU A 73 2.81 -3.64 8.13
N GLY A 74 3.49 -3.77 9.28
CA GLY A 74 4.47 -4.80 9.54
C GLY A 74 3.85 -6.17 9.85
N ARG A 75 4.65 -7.04 10.47
CA ARG A 75 4.30 -8.44 10.73
C ARG A 75 2.95 -8.60 11.43
N GLU A 76 2.68 -7.85 12.49
CA GLU A 76 1.46 -8.00 13.29
C GLU A 76 0.20 -7.72 12.46
N ALA A 77 0.15 -6.55 11.81
CA ALA A 77 -0.96 -6.18 10.92
C ALA A 77 -1.11 -7.17 9.76
N THR A 78 0.01 -7.64 9.19
CA THR A 78 0.00 -8.63 8.11
C THR A 78 -0.60 -9.97 8.58
N CYS A 79 -0.19 -10.47 9.74
CA CYS A 79 -0.75 -11.70 10.31
C CYS A 79 -2.24 -11.56 10.61
N ALA A 80 -2.68 -10.44 11.18
CA ALA A 80 -4.09 -10.17 11.45
C ALA A 80 -4.91 -10.17 10.15
N PHE A 81 -4.44 -9.46 9.13
CA PHE A 81 -5.05 -9.41 7.81
C PHE A 81 -5.16 -10.79 7.15
N LEU A 82 -4.07 -11.56 7.15
CA LEU A 82 -4.02 -12.89 6.56
C LEU A 82 -4.96 -13.87 7.27
N ARG A 83 -5.00 -13.86 8.61
CA ARG A 83 -5.92 -14.70 9.39
C ARG A 83 -7.38 -14.36 9.11
N GLU A 84 -7.72 -13.09 8.94
CA GLU A 84 -9.07 -12.67 8.55
C GLU A 84 -9.41 -13.17 7.14
N ARG A 85 -8.50 -12.96 6.18
CA ARG A 85 -8.68 -13.43 4.80
C ARG A 85 -8.82 -14.94 4.70
N LEU A 86 -8.11 -15.71 5.54
CA LEU A 86 -8.15 -17.17 5.55
C LEU A 86 -9.56 -17.73 5.80
N LYS A 87 -10.43 -16.97 6.47
CA LYS A 87 -11.84 -17.36 6.70
C LYS A 87 -12.64 -17.49 5.41
N THR A 88 -12.20 -16.83 4.32
CA THR A 88 -12.95 -16.72 3.07
C THR A 88 -12.17 -17.19 1.84
N ARG A 89 -10.84 -17.26 1.92
CA ARG A 89 -9.94 -17.59 0.81
C ARG A 89 -8.73 -18.36 1.32
N THR A 90 -8.08 -19.14 0.46
CA THR A 90 -6.87 -19.91 0.82
C THR A 90 -5.57 -19.27 0.32
N MET A 91 -5.67 -18.33 -0.62
CA MET A 91 -4.54 -17.70 -1.32
C MET A 91 -4.55 -16.19 -1.13
N PHE A 92 -3.37 -15.59 -1.05
CA PHE A 92 -3.16 -14.14 -1.07
C PHE A 92 -1.84 -13.85 -1.80
N ASN A 93 -1.84 -12.82 -2.65
CA ASN A 93 -0.65 -12.39 -3.39
C ASN A 93 0.11 -13.54 -4.08
N GLY A 94 -0.64 -14.45 -4.72
CA GLY A 94 -0.08 -15.59 -5.47
C GLY A 94 0.39 -16.79 -4.63
N SER A 95 0.36 -16.73 -3.30
CA SER A 95 0.83 -17.82 -2.42
C SER A 95 -0.23 -18.28 -1.41
N PRO A 96 -0.14 -19.51 -0.86
CA PRO A 96 -1.02 -19.96 0.20
C PRO A 96 -0.91 -19.08 1.45
N ILE A 97 -2.04 -18.73 2.05
CA ILE A 97 -2.07 -17.88 3.25
C ILE A 97 -1.40 -18.58 4.44
N VAL A 98 -1.58 -19.90 4.55
CA VAL A 98 -1.00 -20.70 5.63
C VAL A 98 0.54 -20.66 5.61
N ASP A 99 1.14 -20.71 4.42
CA ASP A 99 2.60 -20.67 4.26
C ASP A 99 3.14 -19.27 4.55
N GLN A 100 2.41 -18.23 4.14
CA GLN A 100 2.76 -16.84 4.45
C GLN A 100 2.72 -16.57 5.96
N LEU A 101 1.71 -17.08 6.66
CA LEU A 101 1.63 -16.98 8.12
C LEU A 101 2.81 -17.69 8.79
N ALA A 102 3.16 -18.90 8.36
CA ALA A 102 4.31 -19.64 8.89
C ALA A 102 5.65 -18.91 8.62
N ALA A 103 5.81 -18.30 7.45
CA ALA A 103 6.98 -17.50 7.13
C ALA A 103 7.07 -16.25 8.00
N LEU A 104 5.95 -15.55 8.23
CA LEU A 104 5.90 -14.38 9.11
C LEU A 104 6.23 -14.73 10.57
N GLU A 105 5.76 -15.88 11.05
CA GLU A 105 6.05 -16.36 12.40
C GLU A 105 7.52 -16.74 12.59
N SER A 106 8.19 -17.26 11.54
CA SER A 106 9.64 -17.52 11.53
C SER A 106 10.51 -16.29 11.26
N GLY A 107 9.90 -15.12 11.01
CA GLY A 107 10.61 -13.86 10.74
C GLY A 107 11.17 -13.74 9.33
N LEU A 108 10.80 -14.64 8.42
CA LEU A 108 11.23 -14.67 7.01
C LEU A 108 10.11 -14.30 6.03
N GLY A 109 8.91 -13.99 6.53
CA GLY A 109 7.74 -13.69 5.71
C GLY A 109 7.70 -12.25 5.22
N THR A 110 7.14 -12.07 4.02
CA THR A 110 6.84 -10.77 3.43
C THR A 110 5.71 -10.07 4.18
N THR A 111 5.94 -8.84 4.63
CA THR A 111 4.91 -8.02 5.28
C THR A 111 4.02 -7.33 4.24
N TYR A 112 2.86 -6.84 4.67
CA TYR A 112 1.99 -6.04 3.83
C TYR A 112 2.70 -4.78 3.32
N PHE A 113 3.55 -4.16 4.16
CA PHE A 113 4.41 -3.05 3.75
C PHE A 113 5.33 -3.43 2.58
N ASP A 114 5.97 -4.60 2.64
CA ASP A 114 6.86 -5.05 1.56
C ASP A 114 6.09 -5.25 0.24
N VAL A 115 4.86 -5.78 0.32
CA VAL A 115 3.99 -5.92 -0.87
C VAL A 115 3.56 -4.56 -1.40
N VAL A 116 3.21 -3.61 -0.53
CA VAL A 116 2.92 -2.22 -0.93
C VAL A 116 4.11 -1.61 -1.67
N MET A 117 5.32 -1.74 -1.11
CA MET A 117 6.53 -1.23 -1.77
C MET A 117 6.78 -1.87 -3.13
N GLN A 118 6.49 -3.17 -3.29
CA GLN A 118 6.56 -3.85 -4.59
C GLN A 118 5.54 -3.27 -5.57
N VAL A 119 4.30 -3.04 -5.13
CA VAL A 119 3.27 -2.40 -5.96
C VAL A 119 3.78 -1.05 -6.46
N PHE A 120 4.32 -0.17 -5.60
CA PHE A 120 4.89 1.10 -6.05
C PHE A 120 6.07 0.92 -7.03
N ALA A 121 6.94 -0.06 -6.79
CA ALA A 121 8.11 -0.33 -7.63
C ALA A 121 7.75 -0.83 -9.05
N ASP A 122 6.58 -1.42 -9.23
CA ASP A 122 6.09 -1.87 -10.54
C ASP A 122 5.68 -0.70 -11.46
N HIS A 123 5.65 0.54 -10.95
CA HIS A 123 5.35 1.77 -11.70
C HIS A 123 6.61 2.61 -11.96
N PRO A 124 7.24 2.52 -13.14
CA PRO A 124 8.54 3.16 -13.40
C PRO A 124 8.52 4.70 -13.45
N ASN A 125 7.33 5.31 -13.56
CA ASN A 125 7.14 6.76 -13.50
C ASN A 125 6.93 7.29 -12.07
N ILE A 126 6.97 6.42 -11.06
CA ILE A 126 6.74 6.76 -9.66
C ILE A 126 8.05 6.67 -8.87
N GLU A 127 8.36 7.74 -8.14
CA GLU A 127 9.50 7.83 -7.23
C GLU A 127 9.01 7.95 -5.78
N ILE A 128 9.58 7.17 -4.86
CA ILE A 128 9.37 7.35 -3.42
C ILE A 128 10.62 8.02 -2.83
N VAL A 129 10.42 9.13 -2.13
CA VAL A 129 11.47 9.85 -1.41
C VAL A 129 11.14 9.85 0.09
N PRO A 130 11.91 9.15 0.94
CA PRO A 130 11.70 9.23 2.38
C PRO A 130 12.05 10.63 2.90
N ALA A 131 11.25 11.14 3.84
CA ALA A 131 11.39 12.46 4.45
C ALA A 131 11.26 12.44 5.98
#